data_AF-A0A534FK40-F1
#
_entry.id   AF-A0A534FK40-F1
#
_cell.length_a   1.000
_cell.length_b   1.000
_cell.length_c   1.000
_cell.angle_alpha   90.00
_cell.angle_beta   90.00
_cell.angle_gamma   90.00
#
_symmetry.space_group_name_H-M   'P 1'
#
loop_
_entity.id
_entity.type
_entity.pdbx_description
1 polymer ?
#
loop_
_entity_poly.entity_id
_entity_poly.type
_entity_poly.pdbx_seq_one_letter_code
_entity_poly.pdbx_strand_id
1 'polypeptide(L)'
;MVNRAHRAAPALRLTRTAALCLLLAACATVSRRPPPVAPPSPPPAPPPGGVESVPDAVPRAEPRSAHGNPPFYGVLGRRYFVLATADGYLERGVASWYGPTFHGGNTSSGEPYDMYGMTAAHKTLPLPSYARVTNLRNGRSVVVRINDRGP
;
A
#
# COMPACT_ATOMS: atom_id res chain seq x y z
N MET A 1 -33.69 88.51 -10.18
CA MET A 1 -34.02 87.39 -11.08
C MET A 1 -34.22 86.13 -10.26
N VAL A 2 -35.18 85.33 -10.67
CA VAL A 2 -35.93 84.30 -9.94
C VAL A 2 -35.16 82.97 -9.82
N ASN A 3 -35.70 82.09 -8.95
CA ASN A 3 -35.58 80.62 -8.85
C ASN A 3 -34.53 80.08 -7.86
N ARG A 4 -34.91 79.58 -6.67
CA ARG A 4 -35.87 78.52 -6.27
C ARG A 4 -35.33 77.11 -6.58
N ALA A 5 -35.24 76.34 -5.48
CA ALA A 5 -35.29 74.87 -5.38
C ALA A 5 -33.96 74.14 -5.75
N HIS A 6 -33.57 73.01 -5.15
CA HIS A 6 -34.31 71.92 -4.54
C HIS A 6 -33.43 71.16 -3.51
N ARG A 7 -34.06 70.75 -2.41
CA ARG A 7 -34.09 69.40 -1.80
C ARG A 7 -32.80 68.66 -1.37
N ALA A 8 -32.92 68.19 -0.12
CA ALA A 8 -32.65 66.83 0.39
C ALA A 8 -31.20 66.41 0.70
N ALA A 9 -30.92 66.29 2.00
CA ALA A 9 -30.19 65.12 2.52
C ALA A 9 -31.14 63.90 2.46
N PRO A 10 -30.68 62.66 2.22
CA PRO A 10 -30.20 61.86 3.35
C PRO A 10 -29.15 60.78 3.06
N ALA A 11 -28.54 60.32 4.15
CA ALA A 11 -28.12 58.94 4.46
C ALA A 11 -27.90 57.95 3.31
N LEU A 12 -26.66 57.50 3.12
CA LEU A 12 -26.31 56.06 3.07
C LEU A 12 -24.78 55.90 2.90
N ARG A 13 -24.04 55.87 4.00
CA ARG A 13 -22.65 55.34 4.02
C ARG A 13 -22.56 54.15 4.96
N LEU A 14 -23.53 53.23 4.86
CA LEU A 14 -23.56 52.00 5.65
C LEU A 14 -23.83 50.75 4.80
N THR A 15 -23.35 50.72 3.56
CA THR A 15 -23.59 49.58 2.64
C THR A 15 -22.34 49.13 1.87
N ARG A 16 -21.15 49.28 2.45
CA ARG A 16 -19.90 48.76 1.86
C ARG A 16 -19.23 47.60 2.61
N THR A 17 -19.76 47.20 3.77
CA THR A 17 -19.20 46.08 4.56
C THR A 17 -19.98 44.76 4.43
N ALA A 18 -21.11 44.74 3.72
CA ALA A 18 -21.92 43.52 3.57
C ALA A 18 -21.60 42.67 2.32
N ALA A 19 -20.81 43.17 1.37
CA ALA A 19 -20.55 42.47 0.10
C ALA A 19 -19.30 41.56 0.14
N LEU A 20 -18.48 41.61 1.20
CA LEU A 20 -17.23 40.83 1.31
C LEU A 20 -17.38 39.54 2.14
N CYS A 21 -18.49 39.37 2.88
CA CYS A 21 -18.75 38.15 3.67
C CYS A 21 -19.64 37.11 2.97
N LEU A 22 -20.16 37.41 1.77
CA LEU A 22 -21.06 36.51 1.02
C LEU A 22 -20.39 35.75 -0.15
N LEU A 23 -19.07 35.90 -0.35
CA LEU A 23 -18.32 35.21 -1.41
C LEU A 23 -17.46 34.03 -0.93
N LEU A 24 -17.52 33.66 0.35
CA LEU A 24 -16.72 32.56 0.93
C LEU A 24 -17.53 31.28 1.25
N ALA A 25 -18.80 31.20 0.87
CA ALA A 25 -19.70 30.13 1.35
C ALA A 25 -20.35 29.28 0.25
N ALA A 26 -19.74 29.14 -0.93
CA ALA A 26 -20.29 28.30 -1.99
C ALA A 26 -19.20 27.55 -2.77
N CYS A 27 -18.77 26.41 -2.22
CA CYS A 27 -18.42 25.17 -2.93
C CYS A 27 -18.00 24.11 -1.90
N ALA A 28 -18.89 23.81 -0.96
CA ALA A 28 -18.74 22.66 -0.08
C ALA A 28 -19.35 21.41 -0.75
N THR A 29 -18.65 20.29 -0.60
CA THR A 29 -19.13 18.91 -0.68
C THR A 29 -19.48 18.35 -2.07
N VAL A 30 -18.46 17.98 -2.84
CA VAL A 30 -18.58 16.82 -3.74
C VAL A 30 -18.70 15.59 -2.85
N SER A 31 -19.91 15.05 -2.75
CA SER A 31 -20.16 13.74 -2.15
C SER A 31 -19.49 12.69 -3.05
N ARG A 32 -18.27 12.27 -2.69
CA ARG A 32 -17.63 11.11 -3.32
C ARG A 32 -18.39 9.88 -2.85
N ARG A 33 -19.35 9.42 -3.66
CA ARG A 33 -19.91 8.08 -3.51
C ARG A 33 -18.72 7.10 -3.58
N PRO A 34 -18.49 6.23 -2.59
CA PRO A 34 -17.48 5.21 -2.73
C PRO A 34 -17.79 4.39 -3.98
N PRO A 35 -16.79 4.02 -4.79
CA PRO A 35 -17.02 3.15 -5.93
C PRO A 35 -17.72 1.87 -5.45
N PRO A 36 -18.61 1.28 -6.26
CA PRO A 36 -19.21 -0.01 -5.92
C PRO A 36 -18.10 -0.99 -5.57
N VAL A 37 -18.21 -1.62 -4.40
CA VAL A 37 -17.31 -2.71 -4.00
C VAL A 37 -17.46 -3.79 -5.06
N ALA A 38 -16.40 -4.03 -5.83
CA ALA A 38 -16.37 -5.13 -6.78
C ALA A 38 -16.68 -6.43 -6.00
N PRO A 39 -17.49 -7.34 -6.57
CA PRO A 39 -17.65 -8.66 -5.95
C PRO A 39 -16.27 -9.29 -5.74
N PRO A 40 -16.06 -10.06 -4.68
CA PRO A 40 -14.78 -10.70 -4.44
C PRO A 40 -14.39 -11.49 -5.69
N SER A 41 -13.15 -11.29 -6.15
CA SER A 41 -12.60 -12.11 -7.22
C SER A 41 -12.78 -13.59 -6.87
N PRO A 42 -13.20 -14.44 -7.82
CA PRO A 42 -13.23 -15.88 -7.58
C PRO A 42 -11.83 -16.33 -7.12
N PRO A 43 -11.74 -17.32 -6.21
CA PRO A 43 -10.44 -17.84 -5.82
C PRO A 43 -9.69 -18.33 -7.06
N PRO A 44 -8.36 -18.18 -7.10
CA PRO A 44 -7.56 -18.71 -8.20
C PRO A 44 -7.77 -20.22 -8.30
N ALA A 45 -7.79 -20.73 -9.54
CA ALA A 45 -7.92 -22.15 -9.78
C ALA A 45 -6.69 -22.89 -9.22
N PRO A 46 -6.85 -23.98 -8.46
CA PRO A 46 -5.75 -24.68 -7.80
C PRO A 46 -4.67 -25.09 -8.80
N PRO A 47 -3.40 -25.17 -8.37
CA PRO A 47 -2.33 -25.58 -9.25
C PRO A 47 -2.55 -27.06 -9.59
N PRO A 48 -2.23 -27.49 -10.82
CA PRO A 48 -2.29 -28.90 -11.17
C PRO A 48 -1.31 -29.68 -10.28
N GLY A 49 -1.84 -30.47 -9.35
CA GLY A 49 -1.05 -31.34 -8.45
C GLY A 49 -1.00 -30.93 -6.96
N GLY A 50 -1.77 -29.93 -6.52
CA GLY A 50 -1.81 -29.53 -5.11
C GLY A 50 -0.68 -28.57 -4.71
N VAL A 51 -0.73 -28.03 -3.49
CA VAL A 51 0.29 -27.06 -3.03
C VAL A 51 1.64 -27.73 -2.75
N GLU A 52 1.62 -29.02 -2.48
CA GLU A 52 2.77 -29.87 -2.24
C GLU A 52 3.62 -30.15 -3.48
N SER A 53 3.05 -29.97 -4.68
CA SER A 53 3.77 -30.15 -5.95
C SER A 53 4.48 -28.88 -6.41
N VAL A 54 4.25 -27.74 -5.75
CA VAL A 54 4.88 -26.48 -6.12
C VAL A 54 6.40 -26.60 -5.85
N PRO A 55 7.25 -26.42 -6.88
CA PRO A 55 8.68 -26.57 -6.72
C PRO A 55 9.29 -25.41 -5.94
N ASP A 56 10.25 -25.71 -5.09
CA ASP A 56 11.08 -24.73 -4.38
C ASP A 56 11.63 -23.63 -5.31
N ALA A 57 11.74 -22.42 -4.78
CA ALA A 57 12.42 -21.35 -5.50
C ALA A 57 13.90 -21.69 -5.69
N VAL A 58 14.40 -21.54 -6.92
CA VAL A 58 15.82 -21.75 -7.23
C VAL A 58 16.59 -20.45 -6.95
N PRO A 59 17.54 -20.43 -5.99
CA PRO A 59 18.37 -19.25 -5.74
C PRO A 59 19.18 -18.87 -6.97
N ARG A 60 19.14 -17.58 -7.31
CA ARG A 60 19.94 -16.98 -8.37
C ARG A 60 20.43 -15.60 -7.91
N ALA A 61 21.56 -15.17 -8.44
CA ALA A 61 22.00 -13.79 -8.28
C ALA A 61 21.10 -12.88 -9.11
N GLU A 62 20.27 -12.08 -8.43
CA GLU A 62 19.38 -11.11 -9.06
C GLU A 62 19.79 -9.69 -8.66
N PRO A 63 19.63 -8.70 -9.54
CA PRO A 63 19.68 -7.31 -9.13
C PRO A 63 18.64 -7.03 -8.05
N ARG A 64 18.97 -6.12 -7.12
CA ARG A 64 17.99 -5.62 -6.16
C ARG A 64 16.79 -5.02 -6.88
N SER A 65 15.59 -5.31 -6.39
CA SER A 65 14.38 -4.67 -6.88
C SER A 65 14.47 -3.15 -6.66
N ALA A 66 14.00 -2.41 -7.65
CA ALA A 66 13.86 -0.96 -7.58
C ALA A 66 12.86 -0.53 -6.49
N HIS A 67 11.92 -1.40 -6.13
CA HIS A 67 10.91 -1.15 -5.10
C HIS A 67 11.13 -2.01 -3.86
N GLY A 68 10.57 -1.57 -2.74
CA GLY A 68 10.59 -2.31 -1.49
C GLY A 68 11.95 -2.36 -0.79
N ASN A 69 12.97 -1.64 -1.25
CA ASN A 69 14.28 -1.51 -0.60
C ASN A 69 14.62 -0.11 -0.05
N PRO A 70 13.68 0.64 0.57
CA PRO A 70 14.07 1.87 1.25
C PRO A 70 14.98 1.54 2.45
N PRO A 71 15.83 2.49 2.92
CA PRO A 71 16.65 2.25 4.11
C PRO A 71 15.82 1.88 5.35
N PHE A 72 14.58 2.40 5.44
CA PHE A 72 13.60 2.03 6.45
C PHE A 72 12.17 2.26 5.95
N TYR A 73 11.19 1.64 6.61
CA TYR A 73 9.76 1.88 6.37
C TYR A 73 8.95 1.68 7.66
N GLY A 74 7.72 2.21 7.68
CA GLY A 74 6.83 2.18 8.84
C GLY A 74 5.52 1.47 8.55
N VAL A 75 5.07 0.60 9.45
CA VAL A 75 3.77 -0.10 9.40
C VAL A 75 3.19 -0.17 10.81
N LEU A 76 1.94 0.29 11.00
CA LEU A 76 1.24 0.27 12.29
C LEU A 76 2.08 0.85 13.46
N GLY A 77 2.76 1.97 13.22
CA GLY A 77 3.62 2.64 14.21
C GLY A 77 4.96 1.94 14.50
N ARG A 78 5.24 0.80 13.87
CA ARG A 78 6.54 0.12 13.96
C ARG A 78 7.42 0.49 12.77
N ARG A 79 8.70 0.78 13.05
CA ARG A 79 9.71 1.08 12.03
C ARG A 79 10.63 -0.13 11.83
N TYR A 80 10.86 -0.50 10.57
CA TYR A 80 11.76 -1.57 10.16
C TYR A 80 12.89 -1.00 9.31
N PHE A 81 14.09 -1.60 9.41
CA PHE A 81 15.28 -1.20 8.65
C PHE A 81 15.65 -2.32 7.69
N VAL A 82 15.86 -1.97 6.42
CA VAL A 82 16.23 -2.95 5.39
C VAL A 82 17.73 -3.22 5.48
N LEU A 83 18.10 -4.49 5.46
CA LEU A 83 19.49 -4.92 5.55
C LEU A 83 20.25 -4.64 4.24
N ALA A 84 21.51 -4.26 4.39
CA ALA A 84 22.42 -4.02 3.28
C ALA A 84 22.85 -5.31 2.55
N THR A 85 22.69 -6.48 3.16
CA THR A 85 22.86 -7.79 2.52
C THR A 85 22.01 -8.84 3.26
N ALA A 86 21.71 -9.95 2.60
CA ALA A 86 21.10 -11.13 3.21
C ALA A 86 22.15 -12.13 3.76
N ASP A 87 23.45 -11.87 3.53
CA ASP A 87 24.52 -12.81 3.88
C ASP A 87 24.55 -13.12 5.38
N GLY A 88 24.59 -14.40 5.70
CA GLY A 88 24.62 -14.88 7.09
C GLY A 88 23.32 -14.65 7.88
N TYR A 89 22.24 -14.19 7.24
CA TYR A 89 20.98 -13.98 7.93
C TYR A 89 20.40 -15.29 8.48
N LEU A 90 20.06 -15.29 9.76
CA LEU A 90 19.41 -16.39 10.45
C LEU A 90 18.42 -15.83 11.47
N GLU A 91 17.17 -16.25 11.38
CA GLU A 91 16.13 -15.89 12.35
C GLU A 91 15.29 -17.13 12.68
N ARG A 92 14.80 -17.19 13.91
CA ARG A 92 13.73 -18.10 14.33
C ARG A 92 12.49 -17.28 14.66
N GLY A 93 11.37 -17.62 14.04
CA GLY A 93 10.12 -16.90 14.21
C GLY A 93 8.89 -17.72 13.86
N VAL A 94 7.75 -17.04 13.84
CA VAL A 94 6.47 -17.60 13.38
C VAL A 94 6.28 -17.21 11.92
N ALA A 95 5.96 -18.19 11.08
CA ALA A 95 5.55 -17.95 9.70
C ALA A 95 4.03 -18.11 9.57
N SER A 96 3.44 -17.29 8.70
CA SER A 96 2.06 -17.40 8.23
C SER A 96 2.04 -17.47 6.70
N TRP A 97 0.86 -17.69 6.11
CA TRP A 97 0.69 -17.78 4.67
C TRP A 97 -0.40 -16.81 4.19
N TYR A 98 -0.29 -16.36 2.94
CA TYR A 98 -1.28 -15.49 2.31
C TYR A 98 -2.34 -16.29 1.56
N GLY A 99 -3.60 -15.90 1.78
CA GLY A 99 -4.74 -16.54 1.14
C GLY A 99 -4.99 -16.10 -0.31
N PRO A 100 -5.94 -16.77 -0.99
CA PRO A 100 -6.39 -16.47 -2.35
C PRO A 100 -6.71 -15.00 -2.63
N THR A 101 -7.21 -14.27 -1.63
CA THR A 101 -7.67 -12.88 -1.75
C THR A 101 -6.58 -11.91 -2.19
N PHE A 102 -5.31 -12.23 -1.92
CA PHE A 102 -4.20 -11.37 -2.32
C PHE A 102 -3.71 -11.63 -3.74
N HIS A 103 -4.13 -12.74 -4.36
CA HIS A 103 -3.60 -13.19 -5.64
C HIS A 103 -3.76 -12.13 -6.73
N GLY A 104 -2.70 -11.92 -7.52
CA GLY A 104 -2.62 -10.88 -8.55
C GLY A 104 -2.40 -9.47 -8.02
N GLY A 105 -2.48 -9.24 -6.70
CA GLY A 105 -2.15 -7.95 -6.08
C GLY A 105 -0.64 -7.68 -6.11
N ASN A 106 -0.23 -6.42 -6.19
CA ASN A 106 1.19 -6.06 -6.22
C ASN A 106 1.85 -6.31 -4.87
N THR A 107 3.00 -6.98 -4.87
CA THR A 107 3.93 -7.05 -3.75
C THR A 107 4.75 -5.76 -3.64
N SER A 108 5.53 -5.66 -2.57
CA SER A 108 6.45 -4.54 -2.35
C SER A 108 7.62 -4.49 -3.34
N SER A 109 7.97 -5.59 -4.01
CA SER A 109 8.91 -5.57 -5.14
C SER A 109 8.28 -5.00 -6.42
N GLY A 110 6.94 -4.89 -6.45
CA GLY A 110 6.14 -4.47 -7.60
C GLY A 110 5.66 -5.62 -8.48
N GLU A 111 6.05 -6.86 -8.18
CA GLU A 111 5.58 -8.05 -8.90
C GLU A 111 4.15 -8.44 -8.44
N PRO A 112 3.28 -8.98 -9.31
CA PRO A 112 2.03 -9.57 -8.86
C PRO A 112 2.27 -10.78 -7.95
N TYR A 113 1.55 -10.87 -6.84
CA TYR A 113 1.58 -12.02 -5.95
C TYR A 113 0.93 -13.23 -6.63
N ASP A 114 1.73 -14.27 -6.82
CA ASP A 114 1.28 -15.58 -7.27
C ASP A 114 1.17 -16.53 -6.07
N MET A 115 -0.03 -17.01 -5.77
CA MET A 115 -0.25 -17.93 -4.64
C MET A 115 0.28 -19.34 -4.93
N TYR A 116 0.65 -19.62 -6.18
CA TYR A 116 1.31 -20.84 -6.63
C TYR A 116 2.81 -20.63 -6.88
N GLY A 117 3.34 -19.43 -6.60
CA GLY A 117 4.77 -19.16 -6.61
C GLY A 117 5.40 -19.41 -5.23
N MET A 118 6.61 -19.98 -5.19
CA MET A 118 7.40 -20.12 -3.96
C MET A 118 8.02 -18.79 -3.54
N THR A 119 7.16 -17.88 -3.11
CA THR A 119 7.53 -16.53 -2.68
C THR A 119 7.13 -16.30 -1.22
N ALA A 120 7.77 -15.32 -0.57
CA ALA A 120 7.45 -14.94 0.80
C ALA A 120 7.66 -13.44 1.04
N ALA A 121 7.05 -12.95 2.11
CA ALA A 121 7.29 -11.62 2.64
C ALA A 121 8.32 -11.67 3.78
N HIS A 122 9.10 -10.60 3.95
CA HIS A 122 10.00 -10.47 5.10
C HIS A 122 10.24 -9.01 5.47
N LYS A 123 10.37 -8.74 6.77
CA LYS A 123 10.52 -7.37 7.32
C LYS A 123 11.80 -6.65 6.86
N THR A 124 12.94 -7.33 6.88
CA THR A 124 14.25 -6.64 6.80
C THR A 124 15.17 -7.10 5.67
N LEU A 125 15.12 -8.36 5.22
CA LEU A 125 15.89 -8.85 4.08
C LEU A 125 15.71 -7.97 2.82
N PRO A 126 16.77 -7.70 2.04
CA PRO A 126 16.63 -6.96 0.78
C PRO A 126 15.78 -7.74 -0.24
N LEU A 127 15.05 -7.05 -1.10
CA LEU A 127 14.28 -7.66 -2.19
C LEU A 127 15.04 -7.61 -3.52
N PRO A 128 15.04 -8.69 -4.32
CA PRO A 128 14.74 -10.04 -3.87
C PRO A 128 15.87 -10.59 -2.98
N SER A 129 15.53 -11.57 -2.16
CA SER A 129 16.48 -12.48 -1.49
C SER A 129 15.95 -13.90 -1.56
N TYR A 130 16.78 -14.89 -1.23
CA TYR A 130 16.34 -16.27 -1.10
C TYR A 130 16.54 -16.75 0.33
N ALA A 131 15.55 -17.46 0.86
CA ALA A 131 15.61 -18.00 2.21
C ALA A 131 15.19 -19.47 2.22
N ARG A 132 15.92 -20.26 3.00
CA ARG A 132 15.47 -21.61 3.38
C ARG A 132 14.65 -21.50 4.66
N VAL A 133 13.40 -21.93 4.59
CA VAL A 133 12.49 -21.94 5.74
C VAL A 133 12.35 -23.38 6.21
N THR A 134 12.69 -23.63 7.47
CA THR A 134 12.57 -24.96 8.08
C THR A 134 11.45 -24.95 9.11
N ASN A 135 10.47 -25.84 8.95
CA ASN A 135 9.45 -26.06 9.96
C ASN A 135 10.04 -26.90 11.10
N LEU A 136 10.29 -26.25 12.23
CA LEU A 136 10.94 -26.86 13.38
C LEU A 136 10.15 -28.02 14.01
N ARG A 137 8.85 -28.16 13.73
CA ARG A 137 8.04 -29.26 14.26
C ARG A 137 8.29 -30.59 13.55
N ASN A 138 8.64 -30.55 12.26
CA ASN A 138 8.78 -31.76 11.44
C ASN A 138 10.08 -31.82 10.63
N GLY A 139 10.95 -30.81 10.74
CA GLY A 139 12.24 -30.76 10.05
C GLY A 139 12.15 -30.52 8.54
N ARG A 140 10.95 -30.41 7.95
CA ARG A 140 10.79 -30.16 6.52
C ARG A 140 11.20 -28.73 6.20
N SER A 141 11.86 -28.55 5.07
CA SER A 141 12.29 -27.24 4.59
C SER A 141 11.84 -26.98 3.17
N VAL A 142 11.66 -25.70 2.85
CA VAL A 142 11.45 -25.20 1.49
C VAL A 142 12.36 -24.00 1.25
N VAL A 143 12.66 -23.71 -0.01
CA VAL A 143 13.31 -22.47 -0.43
C VAL A 143 12.30 -21.54 -1.06
N VAL A 144 12.29 -20.28 -0.59
CA VAL A 144 11.40 -19.22 -1.08
C VAL A 144 12.19 -18.01 -1.57
N ARG A 145 11.64 -17.32 -2.56
CA ARG A 145 12.11 -16.00 -2.98
C ARG A 145 11.37 -14.92 -2.21
N ILE A 146 12.10 -14.11 -1.45
CA ILE A 146 11.54 -12.97 -0.73
C ILE A 146 11.29 -11.85 -1.73
N ASN A 147 10.02 -11.52 -2.00
CA ASN A 147 9.66 -10.46 -2.94
C ASN A 147 8.64 -9.46 -2.36
N ASP A 148 8.33 -9.55 -1.06
CA ASP A 148 7.36 -8.68 -0.42
C ASP A 148 7.79 -8.22 0.98
N ARG A 149 7.13 -7.17 1.49
CA ARG A 149 7.23 -6.69 2.87
C ARG A 149 6.01 -7.18 3.64
N GLY A 150 6.27 -7.65 4.84
CA GLY A 150 5.30 -8.37 5.66
C GLY A 150 6.06 -9.08 6.77
N PRO A 151 5.35 -9.68 7.73
CA PRO A 151 5.98 -10.26 8.91
C PRO A 151 6.96 -11.38 8.55
#